data_AF-A0A959GEL7-F1
#
_entry.id   AF-A0A959GEL7-F1
#
_cell.length_a   1.000
_cell.length_b   1.000
_cell.length_c   1.000
_cell.angle_alpha   90.00
_cell.angle_beta   90.00
_cell.angle_gamma   90.00
#
_symmetry.space_group_name_H-M   'P 1'
#
loop_
_entity.id
_entity.type
_entity.pdbx_description
1 polymer ?
#
loop_
_entity_poly.entity_id
_entity_poly.type
_entity_poly.pdbx_seq_one_letter_code
_entity_poly.pdbx_strand_id
1 'polypeptide(L)'
;MRLEIYQIVVPLISLFFIWGLASRFRKSRASMQELVAGSLFWLSVAIFALFPDFFSRKIARLFGIKSNINAIIFFCLGLIFFFQYKLFFLIKKQQIALTALTRKIALEQKQDKEIEA
;
A
#
# COMPACT_ATOMS: atom_id res chain seq x y z
N MET A 1 18.54 -25.56 -15.20
CA MET A 1 17.63 -24.57 -14.57
C MET A 1 17.75 -23.27 -15.34
N ARG A 2 16.74 -22.87 -16.13
CA ARG A 2 16.73 -21.51 -16.72
C ARG A 2 16.27 -20.58 -15.62
N LEU A 3 17.20 -19.78 -15.10
CA LEU A 3 16.86 -18.67 -14.21
C LEU A 3 16.06 -17.68 -15.05
N GLU A 4 14.75 -17.71 -14.89
CA GLU A 4 13.87 -16.73 -15.51
C GLU A 4 14.17 -15.37 -14.88
N ILE A 5 14.32 -14.33 -15.70
CA ILE A 5 14.78 -13.00 -15.29
C ILE A 5 13.94 -12.43 -14.13
N TYR A 6 12.64 -12.78 -14.07
CA TYR A 6 11.75 -12.34 -13.00
C TYR A 6 12.14 -12.87 -11.61
N GLN A 7 12.77 -14.05 -11.51
CA GLN A 7 13.17 -14.65 -10.24
C GLN A 7 14.36 -13.94 -9.59
N ILE A 8 15.11 -13.15 -10.36
CA ILE A 8 16.27 -12.38 -9.88
C ILE A 8 15.88 -10.91 -9.67
N VAL A 9 15.13 -10.34 -10.61
CA VAL A 9 14.76 -8.91 -10.58
C VAL A 9 13.81 -8.61 -9.42
N VAL A 10 12.82 -9.46 -9.16
CA VAL A 10 11.80 -9.17 -8.13
C VAL A 10 12.38 -9.21 -6.70
N PRO A 11 13.19 -10.21 -6.29
CA PRO A 11 13.83 -10.18 -4.97
C PRO A 11 14.77 -8.98 -4.79
N LEU A 12 15.49 -8.59 -5.85
CA LEU A 12 16.42 -7.47 -5.80
C LEU A 12 15.69 -6.14 -5.60
N ILE A 13 14.54 -5.95 -6.27
CA ILE A 13 13.65 -4.80 -6.04
C ILE A 13 13.08 -4.83 -4.63
N SER A 14 12.60 -5.98 -4.13
CA SER A 14 12.08 -6.09 -2.76
C SER A 14 13.13 -5.72 -1.71
N LEU A 15 14.39 -6.14 -1.90
CA LEU A 15 15.52 -5.75 -1.05
C LEU A 15 15.77 -4.24 -1.06
N PHE A 16 15.72 -3.62 -2.24
CA PHE A 16 15.86 -2.17 -2.38
C PHE A 16 14.74 -1.41 -1.67
N PHE A 17 13.49 -1.89 -1.76
CA PHE A 17 12.36 -1.31 -1.05
C PHE A 17 12.47 -1.47 0.47
N ILE A 18 12.90 -2.63 0.96
CA ILE A 18 13.15 -2.86 2.40
C ILE A 18 14.24 -1.91 2.89
N TRP A 19 15.32 -1.74 2.12
CA TRP A 19 16.40 -0.79 2.42
C TRP A 19 15.90 0.66 2.47
N GLY A 20 15.10 1.08 1.48
CA GLY A 20 14.48 2.40 1.45
C GLY A 20 13.55 2.65 2.64
N LEU A 21 12.78 1.64 3.05
CA LEU A 21 11.90 1.70 4.22
C LEU A 21 12.71 1.82 5.52
N ALA A 22 13.77 1.02 5.68
CA ALA A 22 14.71 1.08 6.80
C ALA A 22 15.40 2.46 6.90
N SER A 23 15.77 3.06 5.75
CA SER A 23 16.32 4.42 5.72
C SER A 23 15.31 5.49 6.11
N ARG A 24 14.01 5.32 5.80
CA ARG A 24 12.94 6.25 6.21
C ARG A 24 12.66 6.17 7.70
N PHE A 25 12.75 4.98 8.30
CA PHE A 25 12.62 4.81 9.75
C PHE A 25 13.78 5.42 10.53
N ARG A 26 15.02 5.29 10.04
CA ARG A 26 16.19 5.94 10.64
C ARG A 26 16.08 7.46 10.70
N LYS A 27 15.24 8.07 9.85
CA LYS A 27 14.96 9.53 9.85
C LYS A 27 13.75 9.93 10.72
N SER A 28 13.25 9.05 11.60
CA SER A 28 12.19 9.33 12.60
C SER A 28 10.87 9.87 12.04
N ARG A 29 10.55 9.54 10.77
CA ARG A 29 9.31 9.95 10.07
C ARG A 29 8.29 8.82 9.94
N ALA A 30 8.60 7.63 10.43
CA ALA A 30 7.78 6.42 10.28
C ALA A 30 7.63 5.70 11.62
N SER A 31 6.42 5.23 11.90
CA SER A 31 6.11 4.45 13.11
C SER A 31 6.71 3.04 13.01
N MET A 32 7.12 2.45 14.14
CA MET A 32 7.64 1.05 14.20
C MET A 32 6.67 0.06 13.52
N GLN A 33 5.37 0.35 13.57
CA GLN A 33 4.33 -0.44 12.93
C GLN A 33 4.40 -0.40 11.39
N GLU A 34 4.72 0.76 10.80
CA GLU A 34 4.82 0.92 9.35
C GLU A 34 6.03 0.17 8.78
N LEU A 35 7.12 0.12 9.53
CA LEU A 35 8.29 -0.68 9.19
C LEU A 35 8.00 -2.17 9.17
N VAL A 36 7.42 -2.69 10.26
CA VAL A 36 7.16 -4.12 10.40
C VAL A 36 6.14 -4.56 9.37
N ALA A 37 5.05 -3.80 9.19
CA ALA A 37 4.03 -4.08 8.19
C ALA A 37 4.59 -4.00 6.76
N GLY A 38 5.37 -2.95 6.45
CA GLY A 38 5.97 -2.79 5.13
C GLY A 38 7.01 -3.85 4.82
N SER A 39 7.88 -4.19 5.78
CA SER A 39 8.87 -5.25 5.61
C SER A 39 8.21 -6.61 5.42
N LEU A 40 7.18 -6.94 6.20
CA LEU A 40 6.39 -8.18 6.01
C LEU A 40 5.73 -8.23 4.64
N PHE A 41 5.19 -7.11 4.17
CA PHE A 41 4.58 -7.02 2.85
C PHE A 41 5.60 -7.28 1.74
N TRP A 42 6.76 -6.61 1.76
CA TRP A 42 7.81 -6.82 0.75
C TRP A 42 8.42 -8.22 0.81
N LEU A 43 8.52 -8.82 1.99
CA LEU A 43 8.94 -10.22 2.15
C LEU A 43 7.93 -11.18 1.51
N SER A 44 6.64 -10.94 1.70
CA SER A 44 5.56 -11.72 1.08
C SER A 44 5.61 -11.64 -0.45
N VAL A 45 5.87 -10.44 -1.00
CA VAL A 45 6.06 -10.23 -2.45
C VAL A 45 7.28 -10.99 -2.98
N ALA A 46 8.40 -10.98 -2.25
CA ALA A 46 9.59 -11.75 -2.63
C ALA A 46 9.31 -13.27 -2.64
N ILE A 47 8.59 -13.79 -1.64
CA ILE A 47 8.19 -15.20 -1.57
C ILE A 47 7.26 -15.57 -2.73
N PHE A 48 6.32 -14.68 -3.07
CA PHE A 48 5.42 -14.87 -4.22
C PHE A 48 6.18 -15.01 -5.54
N ALA A 49 7.24 -14.20 -5.72
CA ALA A 49 8.05 -14.22 -6.93
C ALA A 49 8.95 -15.46 -7.05
N LEU A 50 9.36 -16.05 -5.93
CA LEU A 50 10.14 -17.29 -5.89
C LEU A 50 9.30 -18.53 -6.22
N PHE A 51 7.99 -18.51 -5.93
CA PHE A 51 7.08 -19.66 -6.15
C PHE A 51 5.80 -19.30 -6.93
N PRO A 52 5.91 -18.79 -8.17
CA PRO A 52 4.74 -18.37 -8.95
C PRO A 52 3.75 -19.52 -9.20
N ASP A 53 4.25 -20.74 -9.43
CA ASP A 53 3.42 -21.91 -9.79
C ASP A 53 2.51 -22.40 -8.65
N PHE A 54 2.90 -22.19 -7.39
CA PHE A 54 2.08 -22.59 -6.24
C PHE A 54 0.89 -21.65 -6.07
N PHE A 55 1.15 -20.34 -6.11
CA PHE A 55 0.10 -19.34 -5.95
C PHE A 55 -0.81 -19.27 -7.17
N SER A 56 -0.26 -19.39 -8.37
CA SER A 56 -1.02 -19.42 -9.61
C SER A 56 -2.06 -20.54 -9.63
N ARG A 57 -1.66 -21.77 -9.26
CA ARG A 57 -2.58 -22.92 -9.20
C ARG A 57 -3.67 -22.77 -8.15
N LYS A 58 -3.37 -22.18 -6.99
CA LYS A 58 -4.39 -21.94 -5.94
C LYS A 58 -5.40 -20.88 -6.37
N ILE A 59 -4.94 -19.77 -6.95
CA ILE A 59 -5.82 -18.70 -7.43
C ILE A 59 -6.66 -19.16 -8.62
N ALA A 60 -6.07 -19.91 -9.56
CA ALA A 60 -6.78 -20.48 -10.71
C ALA A 60 -7.90 -21.45 -10.29
N ARG A 61 -7.70 -22.26 -9.24
CA ARG A 61 -8.76 -23.12 -8.69
C ARG A 61 -9.87 -22.34 -7.98
N LEU A 62 -9.53 -21.24 -7.29
CA LEU A 62 -10.52 -20.40 -6.62
C LEU A 62 -11.39 -19.61 -7.61
N PHE A 63 -10.78 -19.09 -8.68
CA PHE A 63 -11.45 -18.28 -9.70
C PHE A 63 -11.99 -19.09 -10.90
N GLY A 64 -11.66 -20.38 -11.03
CA GLY A 64 -12.12 -21.25 -12.13
C GLY A 64 -11.52 -20.93 -13.50
N ILE A 65 -10.43 -20.15 -13.57
CA ILE A 65 -9.80 -19.75 -14.82
C ILE A 65 -8.76 -20.81 -15.23
N LYS A 66 -8.96 -21.44 -16.39
CA LYS A 66 -8.09 -22.52 -16.93
C LYS A 66 -6.64 -22.07 -17.20
N SER A 67 -6.41 -20.76 -17.34
CA SER A 67 -5.09 -20.14 -17.51
C SER A 67 -4.56 -19.55 -16.20
N ASN A 68 -3.52 -20.20 -15.67
CA ASN A 68 -2.75 -19.86 -14.47
C ASN A 68 -2.24 -18.41 -14.47
N ILE A 69 -1.70 -17.92 -15.59
CA ILE A 69 -1.12 -16.58 -15.68
C ILE A 69 -2.21 -15.51 -15.63
N ASN A 70 -3.31 -15.70 -16.36
CA ASN A 70 -4.38 -14.70 -16.43
C ASN A 70 -5.07 -14.53 -15.06
N ALA A 71 -5.24 -15.63 -14.30
CA ALA A 71 -5.87 -15.58 -12.99
C ALA A 71 -5.12 -14.67 -12.00
N ILE A 72 -3.78 -14.72 -12.01
CA ILE A 72 -2.97 -13.82 -11.18
C ILE A 72 -3.14 -12.37 -11.61
N ILE A 73 -3.12 -12.09 -12.92
CA ILE A 73 -3.27 -10.73 -13.45
C ILE A 73 -4.62 -10.13 -13.03
N PHE A 74 -5.71 -10.88 -13.20
CA PHE A 74 -7.04 -10.43 -12.78
C PHE A 74 -7.14 -10.22 -11.27
N PHE A 75 -6.53 -11.09 -10.47
CA PHE A 75 -6.49 -10.94 -9.02
C PHE A 75 -5.72 -9.69 -8.59
N CYS A 76 -4.53 -9.46 -9.16
CA CYS A 76 -3.74 -8.27 -8.90
C CYS A 76 -4.46 -6.99 -9.34
N LEU A 77 -5.11 -7.00 -10.51
CA LEU A 77 -5.95 -5.88 -10.96
C LEU A 77 -7.08 -5.61 -9.97
N GLY A 78 -7.80 -6.64 -9.53
CA GLY A 78 -8.85 -6.50 -8.53
C GLY A 78 -8.35 -5.91 -7.21
N LEU A 79 -7.18 -6.37 -6.73
CA LEU A 79 -6.55 -5.82 -5.53
C LEU A 79 -6.13 -4.35 -5.70
N ILE A 80 -5.58 -3.98 -6.87
CA ILE A 80 -5.21 -2.60 -7.16
C ILE A 80 -6.45 -1.71 -7.15
N PHE A 81 -7.53 -2.11 -7.81
CA PHE A 81 -8.80 -1.37 -7.77
C PHE A 81 -9.34 -1.24 -6.34
N PHE A 82 -9.28 -2.31 -5.55
CA PHE A 82 -9.70 -2.29 -4.15
C PHE A 82 -8.88 -1.31 -3.31
N PHE A 83 -7.54 -1.33 -3.46
CA PHE A 83 -6.67 -0.40 -2.74
C PHE A 83 -6.84 1.04 -3.22
N GLN A 84 -7.06 1.26 -4.51
CA GLN A 84 -7.37 2.58 -5.06
C GLN A 84 -8.66 3.15 -4.46
N TYR A 85 -9.71 2.32 -4.37
CA TYR A 85 -10.96 2.70 -3.72
C TYR A 85 -10.76 3.01 -2.23
N LYS A 86 -10.03 2.15 -1.50
CA LYS A 86 -9.72 2.39 -0.08
C LYS A 86 -8.96 3.70 0.12
N LEU A 87 -7.99 4.00 -0.75
CA LEU A 87 -7.22 5.24 -0.71
C LEU A 87 -8.12 6.46 -0.98
N PHE A 88 -9.01 6.37 -1.98
CA PHE A 88 -9.98 7.42 -2.27
C PHE A 88 -10.85 7.74 -1.05
N PHE A 89 -11.36 6.72 -0.34
CA PHE A 89 -12.15 6.93 0.88
C PHE A 89 -11.35 7.58 2.01
N LEU A 90 -10.09 7.18 2.17
CA LEU A 90 -9.20 7.77 3.17
C LEU A 90 -8.98 9.26 2.89
N ILE A 91 -8.69 9.62 1.63
CA ILE A 91 -8.52 11.01 1.20
C ILE A 91 -9.80 11.80 1.43
N LYS A 92 -10.96 11.25 1.07
CA LYS A 92 -12.26 11.91 1.30
C LYS A 92 -12.50 12.21 2.79
N LYS A 93 -12.22 11.25 3.68
CA LYS A 93 -12.34 11.43 5.13
C LYS A 93 -11.41 12.54 5.63
N GLN A 94 -10.18 12.59 5.12
CA GLN A 94 -9.21 13.63 5.47
C GLN A 94 -9.66 15.02 4.99
N GLN A 95 -10.20 15.15 3.77
CA GLN A 95 -10.74 16.41 3.27
C GLN A 95 -11.88 16.94 4.15
N ILE A 96 -12.82 16.08 4.55
CA ILE A 96 -13.92 16.48 5.44
C ILE A 96 -13.40 16.98 6.79
N ALA A 97 -12.44 16.26 7.39
CA ALA A 97 -11.82 16.64 8.65
C ALA A 97 -11.09 18.00 8.54
N LEU A 98 -10.36 18.21 7.45
CA LEU A 98 -9.67 19.47 7.19
C LEU A 98 -10.64 20.64 7.05
N THR A 99 -11.72 20.47 6.27
CA THR A 99 -12.75 21.51 6.12
C THR A 99 -13.42 21.85 7.45
N ALA A 100 -13.74 20.86 8.28
CA ALA A 100 -14.30 21.08 9.61
C ALA A 100 -13.33 21.84 10.52
N LEU A 101 -12.05 21.47 10.49
CA LEU A 101 -11.00 22.13 11.26
C LEU A 101 -10.82 23.59 10.85
N THR A 102 -10.71 23.86 9.54
CA THR A 102 -10.59 25.23 9.01
C THR A 102 -11.81 26.07 9.36
N ARG A 103 -13.03 25.51 9.30
CA ARG A 103 -14.25 26.22 9.71
C ARG A 103 -14.24 26.59 11.19
N LYS A 104 -13.77 25.67 12.06
CA LYS A 104 -13.66 25.92 13.49
C LYS A 104 -12.67 27.05 13.78
N ILE A 105 -11.48 26.99 13.17
CA ILE A 105 -10.45 28.03 13.30
C ILE A 105 -10.99 29.41 12.85
N ALA A 106 -11.72 29.47 11.73
CA ALA A 106 -12.27 30.73 11.23
C ALA A 106 -13.36 31.33 12.16
N LEU A 107 -14.15 30.49 12.83
CA LEU A 107 -15.15 30.94 13.80
C LEU A 107 -14.52 31.43 15.11
N GLU A 108 -13.52 30.72 15.62
CA GLU A 108 -12.75 31.12 16.81
C GLU A 108 -12.07 32.48 16.58
N GLN A 109 -11.36 32.64 15.46
CA GLN A 109 -10.72 33.92 15.10
C GLN A 109 -11.70 35.08 14.93
N LYS A 110 -12.95 34.81 14.57
CA LYS A 110 -13.98 35.85 14.46
C LYS A 110 -14.47 36.27 15.85
N GLN A 111 -14.69 35.31 16.75
CA GLN A 111 -15.11 35.60 18.14
C GLN A 111 -14.04 36.40 18.89
N ASP A 112 -12.76 36.03 18.75
CA ASP A 112 -11.67 36.74 19.43
C ASP A 112 -11.62 38.23 19.02
N LYS A 113 -11.85 38.52 17.74
CA LYS A 113 -11.90 39.91 17.22
C LYS A 113 -13.12 40.71 17.69
N GLU A 114 -14.24 40.05 17.97
CA GLU A 114 -15.45 40.70 18.51
C GLU A 114 -15.33 40.97 20.02
N ILE A 115 -14.45 40.25 20.74
CA ILE A 115 -14.19 40.47 22.18
C ILE A 115 -13.16 41.59 22.41
N GLU A 116 -12.23 41.80 21.47
CA GLU A 116 -11.21 42.85 21.54
C GLU A 116 -11.68 44.25 21.04
N ALA A 117 -12.86 44.33 20.42
CA ALA A 117 -13.43 45.55 19.84
C ALA A 117 -14.53 46.17 20.74
#